data_AF-A0A963I8I3-F1
#
_entry.id   AF-A0A963I8I3-F1
#
_cell.length_a   1.000
_cell.length_b   1.000
_cell.length_c   1.000
_cell.angle_alpha   90.00
_cell.angle_beta   90.00
_cell.angle_gamma   90.00
#
_symmetry.space_group_name_H-M   'P 1'
#
loop_
_entity.id
_entity.type
_entity.pdbx_description
1 polymer ?
#
loop_
_entity_poly.entity_id
_entity_poly.type
_entity_poly.pdbx_seq_one_letter_code
_entity_poly.pdbx_strand_id
1 'polypeptide(L)'
;MNNLFKSLAIWVVIGIVLMTVFNQFNTRQVAQNTLEYSQFMEEARAGRISKVLVDGRVLKATTQEGRQITVYTPGVQDIWMVSDLMKYGVKVTAAKPE
;
A
#
# COMPACT_ATOMS: atom_id res chain seq x y z
N MET A 1 -40.79 -16.75 -18.68
CA MET A 1 -40.03 -16.37 -17.47
C MET A 1 -38.57 -16.83 -17.47
N ASN A 2 -38.21 -17.95 -18.10
CA ASN A 2 -36.83 -18.50 -18.05
C ASN A 2 -35.76 -17.66 -18.77
N ASN A 3 -36.11 -16.94 -19.82
CA ASN A 3 -35.12 -16.19 -20.63
C ASN A 3 -34.57 -14.96 -19.90
N LEU A 4 -35.35 -14.32 -19.03
CA LEU A 4 -34.91 -13.19 -18.21
C LEU A 4 -33.98 -13.65 -17.09
N PHE A 5 -34.27 -14.79 -16.45
CA PHE A 5 -33.35 -15.41 -15.49
C PHE A 5 -32.06 -15.89 -16.14
N LYS A 6 -32.14 -16.45 -17.35
CA LYS A 6 -30.97 -16.94 -18.10
C LYS A 6 -30.07 -15.81 -18.59
N SER A 7 -30.64 -14.71 -19.08
CA SER A 7 -29.85 -13.52 -19.45
C SER A 7 -29.24 -12.85 -18.22
N LEU A 8 -29.99 -12.73 -17.13
CA LEU A 8 -29.48 -12.17 -15.87
C LEU A 8 -28.35 -13.01 -15.28
N ALA A 9 -28.44 -14.35 -15.35
CA ALA A 9 -27.37 -15.25 -14.92
C ALA A 9 -26.07 -15.04 -15.72
N ILE A 10 -26.16 -14.83 -17.04
CA ILE A 10 -25.01 -14.53 -17.88
C ILE A 10 -24.37 -13.18 -17.49
N TRP A 11 -25.19 -12.16 -17.25
CA TRP A 11 -24.70 -10.85 -16.78
C TRP A 11 -24.00 -10.91 -15.43
N VAL A 12 -24.50 -11.72 -14.49
CA VAL A 12 -23.86 -11.92 -13.18
C VAL A 12 -22.49 -12.61 -13.33
N VAL A 13 -22.39 -13.64 -14.17
CA VAL A 13 -21.10 -14.33 -14.42
C VAL A 13 -20.09 -13.37 -15.03
N ILE A 14 -20.49 -12.55 -16.00
CA ILE A 14 -19.62 -11.52 -16.60
C ILE A 14 -19.16 -10.52 -15.54
N GLY A 15 -20.07 -10.06 -14.66
CA GLY A 15 -19.73 -9.15 -13.57
C GLY A 15 -18.69 -9.72 -12.60
N ILE A 16 -18.81 -10.99 -12.23
CA ILE A 16 -17.85 -11.66 -11.33
C ILE A 16 -16.47 -11.82 -12.00
N VAL A 17 -16.45 -12.19 -13.28
CA VAL A 17 -15.19 -12.32 -14.03
C VAL A 17 -14.49 -10.96 -14.14
N LEU A 18 -15.23 -9.90 -14.48
CA LEU A 18 -14.68 -8.54 -14.53
C LEU A 18 -14.13 -8.11 -13.16
N MET A 19 -14.88 -8.32 -12.07
CA MET A 19 -14.42 -8.04 -10.71
C MET A 19 -13.10 -8.76 -10.38
N THR A 20 -12.99 -10.03 -10.77
CA THR A 20 -11.80 -10.86 -10.52
C THR A 20 -10.58 -10.35 -11.29
N VAL A 21 -10.78 -9.98 -12.57
CA VAL A 21 -9.72 -9.41 -13.41
C VAL A 21 -9.25 -8.06 -12.85
N PHE A 22 -10.17 -7.17 -12.47
CA PHE A 22 -9.84 -5.89 -11.83
C PHE A 22 -9.09 -6.08 -10.49
N ASN A 23 -9.48 -7.07 -9.68
CA ASN A 23 -8.78 -7.39 -8.44
C ASN A 23 -7.35 -7.90 -8.70
N GLN A 24 -7.15 -8.67 -9.77
CA GLN A 24 -5.82 -9.17 -10.14
C GLN A 24 -4.86 -8.08 -10.62
N PHE A 25 -5.36 -7.01 -11.25
CA PHE A 25 -4.55 -5.85 -11.62
C PHE A 25 -4.13 -4.99 -10.41
N ASN A 26 -5.00 -4.81 -9.42
CA ASN A 26 -4.67 -4.06 -8.20
C ASN A 26 -3.56 -4.74 -7.37
N THR A 27 -3.56 -6.06 -7.27
CA THR A 27 -2.53 -6.81 -6.52
C THR A 27 -1.13 -6.69 -7.12
N ARG A 28 -1.00 -6.52 -8.45
CA ARG A 28 0.32 -6.45 -9.11
C ARG A 28 1.03 -5.11 -8.92
N GLN A 29 0.31 -4.03 -8.65
CA GLN A 29 0.91 -2.70 -8.49
C GLN A 29 1.66 -2.55 -7.16
N VAL A 30 1.26 -3.32 -6.13
CA VAL A 30 1.90 -3.31 -4.79
C VAL A 30 3.30 -3.93 -4.81
N ALA A 31 3.57 -4.87 -5.73
CA ALA A 31 4.83 -5.62 -5.77
C ALA A 31 6.01 -4.84 -6.38
N GLN A 32 5.77 -3.87 -7.28
CA GLN A 32 6.85 -3.23 -8.05
C GLN A 32 7.58 -2.10 -7.34
N ASN A 33 7.01 -1.54 -6.27
CA ASN A 33 7.63 -0.44 -5.53
C ASN A 33 7.99 -0.84 -4.10
N THR A 34 8.45 -2.07 -3.89
CA THR A 34 8.96 -2.49 -2.57
C THR A 34 10.40 -2.01 -2.41
N LEU A 35 10.69 -1.35 -1.29
CA LEU A 35 12.04 -0.90 -0.91
C LEU A 35 12.45 -1.54 0.41
N GLU A 36 13.73 -1.89 0.52
CA GLU A 36 14.30 -2.46 1.74
C GLU A 36 14.24 -1.45 2.90
N TYR A 37 14.06 -1.95 4.11
CA TYR A 37 13.92 -1.11 5.31
C TYR A 37 15.13 -0.18 5.54
N SER A 38 16.34 -0.73 5.42
CA SER A 38 17.58 0.04 5.60
C SER A 38 17.69 1.16 4.57
N GLN A 39 17.43 0.85 3.30
CA GLN A 39 17.44 1.83 2.21
C GLN A 39 16.37 2.90 2.40
N PHE A 40 15.18 2.52 2.87
CA PHE A 40 14.14 3.48 3.24
C PHE A 40 14.60 4.46 4.33
N MET A 41 15.28 3.97 5.38
CA MET A 41 15.78 4.84 6.44
C MET A 41 16.89 5.79 5.95
N GLU A 42 17.72 5.35 5.00
CA GLU A 42 18.70 6.21 4.33
C GLU A 42 18.04 7.28 3.46
N GLU A 43 17.02 6.90 2.67
CA GLU A 43 16.22 7.82 1.87
C GLU A 43 15.51 8.86 2.74
N ALA A 44 14.95 8.44 3.87
CA ALA A 44 14.31 9.33 4.84
C ALA A 44 15.31 10.29 5.47
N ARG A 45 16.49 9.79 5.88
CA ARG A 45 17.58 10.62 6.41
C ARG A 45 18.08 11.63 5.37
N ALA A 46 18.14 11.24 4.10
CA ALA A 46 18.51 12.12 2.99
C ALA A 46 17.39 13.11 2.60
N GLY A 47 16.26 13.08 3.32
CA GLY A 47 15.11 13.95 3.09
C GLY A 47 14.24 13.53 1.92
N ARG A 48 14.54 12.44 1.19
CA ARG A 48 13.80 12.06 -0.03
C ARG A 48 12.40 11.53 0.24
N ILE A 49 12.06 11.26 1.49
CA ILE A 49 10.73 10.82 1.94
C ILE A 49 9.96 11.98 2.55
N SER A 50 8.71 12.17 2.12
CA SER A 50 7.83 13.25 2.61
C SER A 50 6.82 12.76 3.65
N LYS A 51 6.25 11.57 3.43
CA LYS A 51 5.21 11.00 4.29
C LYS A 51 5.35 9.49 4.40
N VAL A 52 4.97 8.95 5.55
CA VAL A 52 4.89 7.51 5.81
C VAL A 52 3.54 7.21 6.44
N LEU A 53 2.83 6.22 5.90
CA LEU A 53 1.65 5.63 6.50
C LEU A 53 2.01 4.26 7.07
N VAL A 54 1.83 4.10 8.38
CA VAL A 54 2.12 2.89 9.13
C VAL A 54 0.84 2.04 9.18
N ASP A 55 0.90 0.86 8.59
CA ASP A 55 -0.20 -0.11 8.48
C ASP A 55 0.28 -1.46 9.03
N GLY A 56 0.26 -1.58 10.37
CA GLY A 56 0.82 -2.74 11.07
C GLY A 56 2.30 -2.93 10.75
N ARG A 57 2.63 -3.99 9.99
CA ARG A 57 4.00 -4.32 9.57
C ARG A 57 4.41 -3.72 8.22
N VAL A 58 3.47 -3.11 7.52
CA VAL A 58 3.68 -2.52 6.19
C VAL A 58 3.71 -1.01 6.32
N LEU A 59 4.71 -0.37 5.72
CA LEU A 59 4.80 1.07 5.63
C LEU A 59 4.54 1.46 4.17
N LYS A 60 3.66 2.44 3.98
CA LYS A 60 3.45 3.09 2.69
C LYS A 60 4.14 4.45 2.75
N ALA A 61 5.36 4.51 2.23
CA ALA A 61 6.14 5.73 2.11
C ALA A 61 5.76 6.50 0.84
N THR A 62 5.83 7.82 0.91
CA THR A 62 5.66 8.73 -0.22
C THR A 62 6.94 9.55 -0.34
N THR A 63 7.57 9.56 -1.51
CA THR A 63 8.77 10.38 -1.75
C THR A 63 8.40 11.87 -1.85
N GLN A 64 9.39 12.75 -1.85
CA GLN A 64 9.16 14.16 -2.17
C GLN A 64 8.59 14.36 -3.58
N GLU A 65 8.91 13.46 -4.50
CA GLU A 65 8.41 13.45 -5.89
C GLU A 65 6.99 12.89 -6.02
N GLY A 66 6.35 12.46 -4.93
CA GLY A 66 4.99 11.92 -4.92
C GLY A 66 4.89 10.42 -5.27
N ARG A 67 6.02 9.71 -5.45
CA ARG A 67 6.02 8.27 -5.71
C ARG A 67 5.71 7.50 -4.43
N GLN A 68 4.81 6.51 -4.53
CA GLN A 68 4.49 5.61 -3.43
C GLN A 68 5.40 4.38 -3.44
N ILE A 69 5.92 4.05 -2.27
CA ILE A 69 6.84 2.95 -2.01
C ILE A 69 6.32 2.15 -0.83
N THR A 70 6.37 0.83 -0.93
CA THR A 70 6.03 -0.09 0.14
C THR A 70 7.30 -0.53 0.84
N VAL A 71 7.33 -0.53 2.17
CA VAL A 71 8.46 -0.98 2.97
C VAL A 71 7.94 -1.94 4.03
N TYR A 72 8.60 -3.06 4.21
CA TYR A 72 8.26 -4.03 5.25
C TYR A 72 9.17 -3.81 6.47
N THR A 73 8.56 -3.70 7.64
CA THR A 73 9.32 -3.57 8.89
C THR A 73 9.78 -4.93 9.40
N PRO A 74 11.04 -5.04 9.86
CA PRO A 74 11.55 -6.29 10.45
C PRO A 74 10.97 -6.54 11.85
N GLY A 75 10.55 -5.48 12.57
CA GLY A 75 9.96 -5.54 13.91
C GLY A 75 8.45 -5.31 13.93
N VAL A 76 7.78 -5.76 14.99
CA VAL A 76 6.31 -5.68 15.12
C VAL A 76 5.83 -4.24 15.40
N GLN A 77 6.65 -3.40 16.05
CA GLN A 77 6.42 -1.98 16.31
C GLN A 77 7.76 -1.27 16.56
N ASP A 78 8.43 -0.79 15.51
CA ASP A 78 9.65 -0.01 15.66
C ASP A 78 9.33 1.43 16.11
N ILE A 79 9.15 1.63 17.42
CA ILE A 79 8.91 2.94 18.05
C ILE A 79 10.05 3.92 17.70
N TRP A 80 11.28 3.40 17.55
CA TRP A 80 12.48 4.17 17.21
C TRP A 80 12.43 4.76 15.80
N MET A 81 11.91 3.99 14.83
CA MET A 81 11.74 4.44 13.45
C MET A 81 10.84 5.69 13.40
N VAL A 82 9.72 5.70 14.11
CA VAL A 82 8.79 6.84 14.11
C VAL A 82 9.49 8.10 14.63
N SER A 83 10.27 7.96 15.72
CA SER A 83 11.03 9.07 16.30
C SER A 83 12.07 9.62 15.33
N ASP A 84 12.82 8.76 14.66
CA ASP A 84 13.84 9.17 13.70
C ASP A 84 13.25 9.77 12.41
N LEU A 85 12.16 9.19 11.90
CA LEU A 85 11.41 9.76 10.77
C LEU A 85 10.90 11.17 11.09
N MET A 86 10.35 11.39 12.29
CA MET A 86 9.92 12.73 12.73
C MET A 86 11.09 13.71 12.83
N LYS A 87 12.27 13.27 13.33
CA LYS A 87 13.49 14.10 13.34
C LYS A 87 13.96 14.48 11.94
N TYR A 88 13.77 13.59 10.97
CA TYR A 88 14.10 13.84 9.56
C TYR A 88 13.03 14.68 8.83
N GLY A 89 11.97 15.12 9.53
CA GLY A 89 10.91 15.94 8.96
C GLY A 89 9.87 15.14 8.15
N VAL A 90 9.88 13.81 8.26
CA VAL A 90 8.92 12.94 7.59
C VAL A 90 7.60 12.97 8.34
N LYS A 91 6.49 13.19 7.62
CA LYS A 91 5.14 13.12 8.22
C LYS A 91 4.73 11.67 8.44
N VAL A 92 4.58 11.26 9.70
CA VAL A 92 4.13 9.90 10.04
C VAL A 92 2.63 9.91 10.32
N THR A 93 1.91 8.96 9.72
CA THR A 93 0.48 8.72 9.94
C THR A 93 0.23 7.25 10.21
N ALA A 94 -0.72 6.90 11.05
CA ALA A 94 -1.11 5.50 11.29
C ALA A 94 -2.45 5.22 10.60
N ALA A 95 -2.57 4.06 9.97
CA ALA A 95 -3.87 3.55 9.53
C ALA A 95 -4.72 3.22 10.77
N LYS A 96 -6.00 3.60 10.75
CA LYS A 96 -6.94 3.18 11.79
C LYS A 96 -7.10 1.65 11.68
N PRO A 97 -6.90 0.87 12.75
CA PRO A 97 -7.26 -0.53 12.72
C PRO A 97 -8.76 -0.64 12.47
N GLU A 98 -9.15 -1.38 11.45
CA GLU A 98 -10.55 -1.74 11.18
C GLU A 98 -11.00 -2.87 12.10
#